data_AF-A0A831W3U6-F1
#
_entry.id   AF-A0A831W3U6-F1
#
_cell.length_a   1.000
_cell.length_b   1.000
_cell.length_c   1.000
_cell.angle_alpha   90.00
_cell.angle_beta   90.00
_cell.angle_gamma   90.00
#
_symmetry.space_group_name_H-M   'P 1'
#
loop_
_entity.id
_entity.type
_entity.pdbx_description
1 polymer ?
#
loop_
_entity_poly.entity_id
_entity_poly.type
_entity_poly.pdbx_seq_one_letter_code
_entity_poly.pdbx_strand_id
1 'polypeptide(L)'
;MAHAAIELYEALKEAGASDEKARTAAEAIEEIRDDDRFHRLDDRMERLENRIAKVENEVSDLKAEVKITKWMVAFVLAANMAIFWLLIKMALAHGG
;
A
#
# COMPACT_ATOMS: atom_id res chain seq x y z
N MET A 1 -12.51 -25.74 -25.22
CA MET A 1 -11.43 -25.81 -24.22
C MET A 1 -10.42 -24.70 -24.46
N ALA A 2 -9.90 -24.08 -23.40
CA ALA A 2 -8.82 -23.11 -23.39
C ALA A 2 -7.51 -23.75 -23.87
N HIS A 3 -6.62 -22.94 -24.45
CA HIS A 3 -5.36 -23.41 -25.04
C HIS A 3 -4.53 -24.26 -24.07
N ALA A 4 -4.41 -23.81 -22.80
CA ALA A 4 -3.67 -24.53 -21.77
C ALA A 4 -4.29 -25.88 -21.37
N ALA A 5 -5.61 -26.01 -21.44
CA ALA A 5 -6.30 -27.28 -21.16
C ALA A 5 -6.09 -28.29 -22.30
N ILE A 6 -6.05 -27.80 -23.54
CA ILE A 6 -5.75 -28.62 -24.73
C ILE A 6 -4.30 -29.12 -24.67
N GLU A 7 -3.35 -28.23 -24.39
CA GLU A 7 -1.93 -28.61 -24.24
C GLU A 7 -1.74 -29.64 -23.12
N LEU A 8 -2.40 -29.46 -21.97
CA LEU A 8 -2.34 -30.44 -20.88
C LEU A 8 -2.94 -31.79 -21.30
N TYR A 9 -4.08 -31.79 -21.98
CA TYR A 9 -4.70 -33.01 -22.50
C TYR A 9 -3.75 -33.76 -23.44
N GLU A 10 -3.18 -33.06 -24.43
CA GLU A 10 -2.25 -33.65 -25.40
C GLU A 10 -1.00 -34.20 -24.72
N ALA A 11 -0.39 -33.45 -23.81
CA ALA A 11 0.78 -33.90 -23.05
C ALA A 11 0.47 -35.16 -22.20
N LEU A 12 -0.71 -35.23 -21.58
CA LEU A 12 -1.13 -36.40 -20.81
C LEU A 12 -1.36 -37.63 -21.71
N LYS A 13 -1.94 -37.42 -22.91
CA LYS A 13 -2.09 -38.49 -23.92
C LYS A 13 -0.74 -39.01 -24.38
N GLU A 14 0.21 -38.12 -24.64
CA GLU A 14 1.56 -38.46 -25.07
C GLU A 14 2.35 -39.20 -23.97
N ALA A 15 2.10 -38.86 -22.71
CA ALA A 15 2.64 -39.55 -21.53
C ALA A 15 1.98 -40.92 -21.24
N GLY A 16 1.01 -41.35 -22.06
CA GLY A 16 0.35 -42.65 -21.93
C GLY A 16 -0.85 -42.68 -20.98
N ALA A 17 -1.39 -41.53 -20.58
CA ALA A 17 -2.64 -41.49 -19.83
C ALA A 17 -3.82 -41.96 -20.69
N SER A 18 -4.81 -42.59 -20.05
CA SER A 18 -6.07 -42.92 -20.73
C SER A 18 -6.80 -41.64 -21.13
N ASP A 19 -7.59 -41.74 -22.20
CA ASP A 19 -8.34 -40.59 -22.75
C ASP A 19 -9.19 -39.90 -21.69
N GLU A 20 -9.92 -40.71 -20.92
CA GLU A 20 -10.78 -40.26 -19.84
C GLU A 20 -9.99 -39.51 -18.76
N LYS A 21 -8.83 -40.01 -18.33
CA LYS A 21 -7.99 -39.35 -17.31
C LYS A 21 -7.38 -38.04 -17.82
N ALA A 22 -6.89 -38.04 -19.06
CA ALA A 22 -6.33 -36.85 -19.67
C ALA A 22 -7.40 -35.75 -19.80
N ARG A 23 -8.60 -36.13 -20.20
CA ARG A 23 -9.75 -35.23 -20.34
C ARG A 23 -10.23 -34.68 -19.00
N THR A 24 -10.41 -35.54 -17.99
CA THR A 24 -10.83 -35.10 -16.65
C THR A 24 -9.82 -34.13 -16.04
N ALA A 25 -8.51 -34.36 -16.22
CA ALA A 25 -7.49 -33.45 -15.72
C ALA A 25 -7.51 -32.09 -16.43
N ALA A 26 -7.71 -32.07 -17.75
CA ALA A 26 -7.86 -30.85 -18.53
C ALA A 26 -9.11 -30.06 -18.14
N GLU A 27 -10.26 -30.74 -17.98
CA GLU A 27 -11.52 -30.14 -17.53
C GLU A 27 -11.41 -29.56 -16.11
N ALA A 28 -10.69 -30.22 -15.19
CA ALA A 28 -10.45 -29.70 -13.85
C ALA A 28 -9.60 -28.40 -13.84
N ILE A 29 -8.65 -28.25 -14.77
CA ILE A 29 -7.91 -26.99 -14.91
C ILE A 29 -8.81 -25.88 -15.44
N GLU A 30 -9.73 -26.17 -16.35
CA GLU A 30 -10.69 -25.18 -16.83
C GLU A 30 -11.61 -24.71 -15.71
N GLU A 31 -12.12 -25.64 -14.90
CA GLU A 31 -12.97 -25.31 -13.76
C GLU A 31 -12.25 -24.40 -12.76
N ILE A 32 -10.97 -24.64 -12.47
CA ILE A 32 -10.16 -23.77 -11.61
C ILE A 32 -9.91 -22.40 -12.24
N ARG A 33 -9.74 -22.35 -13.57
CA ARG A 33 -9.49 -21.11 -14.31
C ARG A 33 -10.74 -20.23 -14.36
N ASP A 34 -11.89 -20.85 -14.56
CA ASP A 34 -13.18 -20.16 -14.60
C ASP A 34 -13.77 -19.97 -13.19
N ASP A 35 -13.06 -20.42 -12.14
CA ASP A 35 -13.48 -20.23 -10.75
C ASP A 35 -13.45 -18.74 -10.38
N ASP A 36 -14.63 -18.21 -10.03
CA ASP A 36 -14.89 -16.85 -9.53
C ASP A 36 -13.92 -16.39 -8.42
N ARG A 37 -13.24 -17.32 -7.73
CA ARG A 37 -12.24 -17.00 -6.71
C ARG A 37 -11.10 -16.15 -7.25
N PHE A 38 -10.64 -16.36 -8.48
CA PHE A 38 -9.59 -15.55 -9.09
C PHE A 38 -10.08 -14.14 -9.43
N HIS A 39 -11.26 -14.01 -10.04
CA HIS A 39 -11.87 -12.71 -10.31
C HIS A 39 -12.13 -11.89 -9.03
N ARG A 40 -12.61 -12.55 -7.97
CA ARG A 40 -12.76 -11.90 -6.66
C ARG A 40 -11.42 -11.45 -6.07
N LEU A 41 -10.31 -12.11 -6.42
CA LEU A 41 -8.97 -11.75 -5.97
C LEU A 41 -8.49 -10.48 -6.67
N ASP A 42 -8.72 -10.38 -7.98
CA ASP A 42 -8.40 -9.19 -8.78
C ASP A 42 -9.18 -7.97 -8.28
N ASP A 43 -10.49 -8.10 -8.07
CA ASP A 43 -11.32 -7.01 -7.52
C ASP A 43 -10.86 -6.57 -6.12
N ARG A 44 -10.33 -7.52 -5.33
CA ARG A 44 -9.79 -7.21 -4.00
C ARG A 44 -8.44 -6.50 -4.11
N MET A 45 -7.60 -6.89 -5.08
CA MET A 45 -6.33 -6.22 -5.32
C MET A 45 -6.53 -4.80 -5.80
N GLU A 46 -7.42 -4.56 -6.77
CA GLU A 46 -7.73 -3.20 -7.24
C GLU A 46 -8.22 -2.30 -6.08
N ARG A 47 -9.08 -2.85 -5.20
CA ARG A 47 -9.52 -2.13 -4.00
C ARG A 47 -8.38 -1.88 -3.01
N LEU A 48 -7.43 -2.79 -2.88
CA LEU A 48 -6.26 -2.62 -2.02
C LEU A 48 -5.32 -1.55 -2.58
N GLU A 49 -5.04 -1.57 -3.89
CA GLU A 49 -4.22 -0.56 -4.57
C GLU A 49 -4.80 0.84 -4.38
N ASN A 50 -6.11 1.00 -4.60
CA ASN A 50 -6.79 2.28 -4.38
C ASN A 50 -6.71 2.75 -2.92
N ARG A 51 -6.84 1.83 -1.95
CA ARG A 51 -6.69 2.15 -0.53
C ARG A 51 -5.25 2.52 -0.17
N ILE A 52 -4.26 1.84 -0.75
CA ILE A 52 -2.84 2.14 -0.55
C ILE A 52 -2.54 3.54 -1.08
N ALA A 53 -2.95 3.86 -2.31
CA ALA A 53 -2.75 5.19 -2.90
C ALA A 53 -3.38 6.30 -2.05
N LYS A 54 -4.58 6.05 -1.50
CA LYS A 54 -5.22 6.99 -0.58
C LYS A 54 -4.41 7.19 0.71
N VAL A 55 -3.94 6.10 1.32
CA VAL A 55 -3.13 6.16 2.55
C VAL A 55 -1.80 6.87 2.28
N GLU A 56 -1.14 6.62 1.15
CA GLU A 56 0.10 7.30 0.77
C GLU A 56 -0.09 8.81 0.67
N ASN A 57 -1.19 9.25 0.07
CA ASN A 57 -1.54 10.67 0.00
C ASN A 57 -1.80 11.27 1.40
N GLU A 58 -2.62 10.62 2.22
CA GLU A 58 -2.89 11.07 3.60
C GLU A 58 -1.60 11.15 4.45
N VAL A 59 -0.70 10.19 4.30
CA VAL A 59 0.61 10.19 4.98
C VAL A 59 1.49 11.33 4.50
N SER A 60 1.49 11.65 3.20
CA SER A 60 2.23 12.78 2.64
C SER A 60 1.74 14.11 3.22
N ASP A 61 0.42 14.31 3.27
CA ASP A 61 -0.19 15.52 3.82
C ASP A 61 0.12 15.69 5.30
N LEU A 62 -0.05 14.62 6.11
CA LEU A 62 0.31 14.62 7.52
C LEU A 62 1.79 14.96 7.74
N LYS A 63 2.69 14.47 6.89
CA LYS A 63 4.12 14.78 6.97
C LYS A 63 4.39 16.27 6.73
N ALA A 64 3.67 16.88 5.80
CA ALA A 64 3.76 18.32 5.54
C ALA A 64 3.24 19.14 6.73
N GLU A 65 2.08 18.77 7.28
CA GLU A 65 1.51 19.42 8.47
C GLU A 65 2.43 19.33 9.69
N VAL A 66 3.02 18.15 9.94
CA VAL A 66 4.00 17.95 11.02
C VAL A 66 5.22 18.85 10.82
N LYS A 67 5.71 19.00 9.59
CA LYS A 67 6.85 19.87 9.29
C LYS A 67 6.52 21.33 9.62
N ILE A 68 5.36 21.82 9.19
CA ILE A 68 4.92 23.20 9.48
C ILE A 68 4.75 23.40 10.98
N THR A 69 4.09 22.46 11.65
CA THR A 69 3.87 22.50 13.10
C THR A 69 5.19 22.56 13.87
N LYS A 70 6.20 21.77 13.47
CA LYS A 70 7.55 21.84 14.07
C LYS A 70 8.18 23.22 13.92
N TRP A 71 8.05 23.86 12.75
CA TRP A 71 8.54 25.22 12.53
C TRP A 71 7.82 26.24 13.41
N MET A 72 6.50 26.14 13.53
CA MET A 72 5.71 27.04 14.37
C MET A 72 6.13 26.93 15.84
N VAL A 73 6.31 25.70 16.35
CA VAL A 73 6.77 25.47 17.73
C VAL A 73 8.16 26.06 17.94
N ALA A 74 9.09 25.83 17.01
CA ALA A 74 10.44 26.38 17.10
C ALA A 74 10.44 27.92 17.11
N PHE A 75 9.60 28.54 16.27
CA PHE A 75 9.46 29.99 16.21
C PHE A 75 8.91 30.58 17.52
N VAL A 76 7.84 29.99 18.07
CA VAL A 76 7.26 30.43 19.35
C VAL A 76 8.26 30.30 20.49
N LEU A 77 9.03 29.20 20.54
CA LEU A 77 10.10 29.02 21.52
C LEU A 77 11.17 30.11 21.40
N ALA A 78 11.64 30.39 20.18
CA ALA A 78 12.64 31.43 19.95
C ALA A 78 12.14 32.82 20.37
N ALA A 79 10.89 33.16 20.04
CA ALA A 79 10.26 34.42 20.44
C ALA A 79 10.18 34.54 21.98
N ASN A 80 9.74 33.48 22.67
CA ASN A 80 9.69 33.47 24.13
C ASN A 80 11.08 33.63 24.75
N MET A 81 12.10 32.95 24.23
CA MET A 81 13.48 33.09 24.70
C MET A 81 14.02 34.52 24.50
N ALA A 82 13.69 35.17 23.38
CA ALA A 82 14.08 36.56 23.13
C ALA A 82 13.41 37.53 24.12
N ILE A 83 12.13 37.32 24.43
CA ILE A 83 11.41 38.11 25.43
C ILE A 83 12.04 37.92 26.81
N PHE A 84 12.33 36.68 27.22
CA PHE A 84 13.01 36.40 28.50
C PHE A 84 14.36 37.09 28.59
N TRP A 85 15.16 37.05 27.52
CA TRP A 85 16.44 37.74 27.46
C TRP A 85 16.30 39.26 27.65
N LEU A 86 15.32 39.89 26.98
CA LEU A 86 15.06 41.33 27.12
C LEU A 86 14.64 41.69 28.56
N LEU A 87 13.80 40.86 29.19
CA LEU A 87 13.39 41.06 30.58
C LEU A 87 14.58 41.00 31.54
N ILE A 88 15.46 39.99 31.40
CA ILE A 88 16.68 39.86 32.20
C ILE A 88 17.57 41.10 32.01
N LYS A 89 17.77 41.52 30.75
CA LYS A 89 18.58 42.70 30.42
C LYS A 89 18.03 43.97 31.09
N MET A 90 16.71 44.18 31.08
CA MET A 90 16.08 45.34 31.72
C MET A 90 16.20 45.31 33.24
N ALA A 91 16.02 44.14 33.86
CA ALA A 91 16.16 43.99 35.31
C ALA A 91 17.59 44.29 35.79
N LEU A 92 18.60 43.81 35.06
CA LEU A 92 20.00 44.12 35.35
C LEU A 92 20.33 45.61 35.19
N ALA A 93 19.70 46.31 34.25
CA ALA A 93 19.95 47.73 33.99
C ALA A 93 19.36 48.68 35.06
N HIS A 94 18.34 48.26 35.81
CA HIS A 94 17.68 49.07 36.85
C HIS A 94 18.01 48.63 38.29
N GLY A 95 18.74 47.51 38.45
CA GLY A 95 19.07 46.93 39.76
C GLY A 95 20.50 47.23 40.25
N GLY A 96 21.18 48.23 39.70
CA GLY A 96 22.54 48.66 40.07
C GLY A 96 22.60 50.10 40.57
#